data_AF-A0A9X9KE32-F1
#
_entry.id   AF-A0A9X9KE32-F1
#
_cell.length_a   1.000
_cell.length_b   1.000
_cell.length_c   1.000
_cell.angle_alpha   90.00
_cell.angle_beta   90.00
_cell.angle_gamma   90.00
#
_symmetry.space_group_name_H-M   'P 1'
#
loop_
_entity.id
_entity.type
_entity.pdbx_description
1 polymer ?
#
loop_
_entity_poly.entity_id
_entity_poly.type
_entity_poly.pdbx_seq_one_letter_code
_entity_poly.pdbx_strand_id
1 'polypeptide(L)' 'MPLCTRPDEPTSRLDPLVQRQTIELLRDLVDEQRMSLLLTSHDLRLVRAVADDVVQLG' A
#
# COMPACT_ATOMS: atom_id res chain seq x y z
N MET A 1 11.98 -2.80 30.50
CA MET A 1 12.10 -3.17 29.08
C MET A 1 10.83 -3.91 28.68
N PRO A 2 9.87 -3.30 27.97
CA PRO A 2 8.79 -4.03 27.36
C PRO A 2 9.14 -4.33 25.89
N LEU A 3 9.12 -5.61 25.52
CA LEU A 3 9.08 -6.02 24.12
C LEU A 3 7.70 -5.64 23.56
N CYS A 4 7.60 -4.54 22.83
CA CYS A 4 6.52 -4.35 21.86
C CYS A 4 7.02 -4.85 20.50
N THR A 5 6.83 -6.14 20.24
CA THR A 5 6.92 -6.70 18.88
C THR A 5 5.54 -6.65 18.25
N ARG A 6 5.06 -5.45 17.95
CA ARG A 6 4.17 -5.29 16.80
C ARG A 6 5.06 -4.75 15.69
N PRO A 7 5.37 -5.53 14.64
CA PRO A 7 5.87 -4.93 13.43
C PRO A 7 4.67 -4.18 12.85
N ASP A 8 4.45 -2.93 13.27
CA ASP A 8 3.52 -2.04 12.59
C ASP A 8 4.11 -1.76 11.21
N GLU A 9 3.68 -2.65 10.32
CA GLU A 9 3.87 -2.76 8.89
C GLU A 9 5.31 -2.81 8.35
N PRO A 10 5.71 -3.90 7.65
CA PRO A 10 7.02 -3.96 6.99
C PRO A 10 7.21 -2.92 5.87
N THR A 11 6.16 -2.17 5.48
CA THR A 11 6.24 -1.00 4.60
C THR A 11 6.82 0.24 5.28
N SER A 12 6.73 0.38 6.61
CA SER A 12 7.27 1.52 7.37
C SER A 12 8.81 1.69 7.25
N ARG A 13 9.51 0.61 6.86
CA ARG A 13 10.97 0.61 6.60
C ARG A 13 11.35 0.81 5.13
N LEU A 14 10.38 0.84 4.22
CA LEU A 14 10.60 1.18 2.82
C LEU A 14 10.44 2.68 2.66
N ASP A 15 11.44 3.32 2.06
CA ASP A 15 11.37 4.72 1.67
C ASP A 15 10.05 4.98 0.92
N PRO A 16 9.27 6.04 1.25
CA PRO A 16 8.04 6.39 0.55
C PRO A 16 8.20 6.50 -0.99
N LEU A 17 9.42 6.69 -1.49
CA LEU A 17 9.75 6.58 -2.91
C LEU A 17 9.65 5.14 -3.43
N VAL A 18 10.21 4.15 -2.74
CA VAL A 18 10.21 2.75 -3.16
C VAL A 18 8.81 2.14 -3.07
N GLN A 19 8.00 2.55 -2.08
CA GLN A 19 6.59 2.16 -2.04
C GLN A 19 5.82 2.63 -3.26
N ARG A 20 6.01 3.89 -3.69
CA ARG A 20 5.37 4.42 -4.90
C ARG A 20 5.80 3.65 -6.14
N GLN A 21 7.09 3.38 -6.31
CA GLN A 21 7.59 2.59 -7.43
C GLN A 21 7.00 1.17 -7.46
N THR A 22 6.92 0.51 -6.30
CA THR A 22 6.32 -0.83 -6.20
C THR A 22 4.85 -0.80 -6.61
N ILE A 23 4.13 0.22 -6.18
CA ILE A 23 2.71 0.39 -6.50
C ILE A 23 2.51 0.71 -7.99
N GLU A 24 3.32 1.58 -8.58
CA GLU A 24 3.26 1.90 -10.01
C GLU A 24 3.45 0.63 -10.85
N LEU A 25 4.44 -0.20 -10.51
CA LEU A 25 4.66 -1.49 -11.17
C LEU A 25 3.47 -2.45 -11.01
N LEU A 26 2.84 -2.48 -9.84
CA LEU A 26 1.65 -3.29 -9.62
C LEU A 26 0.45 -2.78 -10.43
N ARG A 27 0.30 -1.47 -10.62
CA ARG A 27 -0.75 -0.89 -11.47
C ARG A 27 -0.57 -1.29 -12.93
N ASP A 28 0.65 -1.14 -13.46
CA ASP A 28 0.97 -1.54 -14.83
C ASP A 28 0.62 -3.02 -15.07
N LEU A 29 0.97 -3.89 -14.10
CA LEU A 29 0.66 -5.32 -14.17
C LEU A 29 -0.85 -5.60 -14.13
N VAL A 30 -1.59 -4.87 -13.31
CA VAL A 30 -3.04 -5.02 -13.14
C VAL A 30 -3.78 -4.56 -14.41
N ASP A 31 -3.30 -3.48 -15.03
CA ASP A 31 -3.81 -2.97 -16.31
C ASP A 31 -3.53 -3.94 -17.46
N GLU A 32 -2.32 -4.50 -17.52
CA GLU A 32 -1.93 -5.51 -18.51
C GLU A 32 -2.76 -6.81 -18.37
N GLN A 33 -2.98 -7.26 -17.13
CA GLN A 33 -3.69 -8.51 -16.86
C GLN A 33 -5.20 -8.36 -16.73
N ARG A 34 -5.73 -7.12 -16.79
CA ARG A 34 -7.15 -6.79 -16.55
C ARG A 34 -7.68 -7.36 -15.25
N MET A 35 -6.84 -7.33 -14.21
CA MET A 35 -7.17 -7.82 -12.88
C MET A 35 -7.61 -6.66 -11.97
N SER A 36 -7.96 -6.96 -10.72
CA SER A 36 -8.26 -5.94 -9.71
C SER A 36 -7.20 -5.99 -8.62
N LEU A 37 -6.74 -4.83 -8.17
CA LEU A 37 -5.75 -4.71 -7.10
C LEU A 37 -6.43 -4.30 -5.79
N LEU A 38 -6.37 -5.16 -4.78
CA LEU A 38 -6.82 -4.82 -3.42
C LEU A 38 -5.63 -4.42 -2.56
N LEU A 39 -5.60 -3.15 -2.14
CA LEU A 39 -4.56 -2.61 -1.26
C LEU A 39 -5.15 -2.31 0.12
N THR A 40 -4.46 -2.76 1.18
CA THR A 40 -4.78 -2.41 2.56
C THR A 40 -3.60 -1.67 3.17
N SER A 41 -3.82 -0.45 3.66
CA SER A 41 -2.79 0.34 4.34
C SER A 41 -3.43 1.24 5.39
N HIS A 42 -2.67 1.56 6.44
CA HIS A 42 -3.03 2.59 7.41
C HIS A 42 -2.74 4.02 6.91
N ASP A 43 -1.99 4.18 5.81
CA ASP A 43 -1.71 5.48 5.20
C ASP A 43 -2.74 5.82 4.12
N LEU A 44 -3.78 6.55 4.52
CA LEU A 44 -4.83 7.02 3.61
C LEU A 44 -4.32 7.97 2.51
N ARG A 45 -3.17 8.66 2.70
CA ARG A 45 -2.60 9.53 1.65
C ARG A 45 -2.03 8.71 0.52
N LEU A 46 -1.34 7.61 0.85
CA LEU A 46 -0.83 6.66 -0.13
C LEU A 46 -1.98 5.98 -0.87
N VAL A 47 -2.97 5.47 -0.14
CA VAL A 47 -4.13 4.78 -0.74
C VAL A 47 -4.88 5.69 -1.71
N ARG A 48 -5.13 6.95 -1.35
CA ARG A 48 -5.81 7.91 -2.24
C ARG A 48 -5.03 8.32 -3.48
N ALA A 49 -3.71 8.23 -3.46
CA ALA A 49 -2.90 8.54 -4.64
C ALA A 49 -2.94 7.40 -5.68
N VAL A 50 -3.41 6.22 -5.28
CA VAL A 50 -3.18 4.96 -6.00
C VAL A 50 -4.47 4.26 -6.35
N ALA A 51 -5.41 4.17 -5.41
CA ALA A 51 -6.63 3.41 -5.57
C ALA A 51 -7.70 4.24 -6.29
N ASP A 52 -8.41 3.59 -7.22
CA ASP A 52 -9.55 4.18 -7.91
C ASP A 52 -10.77 4.31 -6.99
N ASP A 53 -10.95 3.35 -6.08
CA ASP A 53 -12.00 3.35 -5.04
C ASP A 53 -11.39 3.09 -3.65
N VAL A 54 -11.91 3.79 -2.63
CA VAL A 54 -11.40 3.69 -1.24
C VAL A 54 -12.55 3.38 -0.29
N VAL A 55 -12.43 2.27 0.44
CA VAL A 55 -13.34 1.90 1.52
C VAL A 55 -12.60 2.02 2.85
N GLN A 56 -13.14 2.82 3.77
CA GLN A 56 -12.63 2.94 5.13
C GLN A 56 -13.39 1.97 6.05
N LEU A 57 -12.67 1.02 6.64
CA LEU A 57 -13.17 0.16 7.69
C LEU A 57 -12.88 0.83 9.04
N GLY A 58 -13.91 1.43 9.65
CA GLY A 58 -13.86 2.10 10.95
C GLY A 58 -14.22 1.17 12.10
#